data_AF-A0A212DDY4-F1
#
_entry.id   AF-A0A212DDY4-F1
#
_cell.length_a   1.000
_cell.length_b   1.000
_cell.length_c   1.000
_cell.angle_alpha   90.00
_cell.angle_beta   90.00
_cell.angle_gamma   90.00
#
_symmetry.space_group_name_H-M   'P 1'
#
loop_
_entity.id
_entity.type
_entity.pdbx_description
1 polymer ?
#
loop_
_entity_poly.entity_id
_entity_poly.type
_entity_poly.pdbx_seq_one_letter_code
_entity_poly.pdbx_strand_id
1 'polypeptide(L)'
;MIYLIRNPRDVLVSGYFFWRSAKLVKKPQSLEQYFEWFIQGNVVFGSWFDHTRGWMSMRDKENFLILSYEEMKWDTRSTVEKICQFLGKKLEPEELNSVLRNSSFQAMKENNMSNSSLLKGRYLEENGELLRKGVTGDWKNYFTVAQAETFDKLFQEKMADLPQDLFPWK
;
A
#
# COMPACT_ATOMS: atom_id res chain seq x y z
N MET A 1 -17.42 -3.17 1.15
CA MET A 1 -16.06 -2.78 1.58
C MET A 1 -15.08 -3.18 0.50
N ILE A 2 -14.13 -2.32 0.14
CA ILE A 2 -13.01 -2.66 -0.75
C ILE A 2 -11.74 -2.59 0.08
N TYR A 3 -11.10 -3.73 0.31
CA TYR A 3 -9.88 -3.86 1.09
C TYR A 3 -8.68 -3.95 0.14
N LEU A 4 -7.76 -3.00 0.25
CA LEU A 4 -6.54 -2.95 -0.54
C LEU A 4 -5.37 -3.51 0.28
N ILE A 5 -4.72 -4.54 -0.23
CA ILE A 5 -3.48 -5.07 0.31
C ILE A 5 -2.30 -4.69 -0.58
N ARG A 6 -1.09 -4.67 -0.04
CA ARG A 6 0.16 -4.41 -0.76
C ARG A 6 1.29 -5.20 -0.13
N ASN A 7 2.32 -5.54 -0.91
CA ASN A 7 3.51 -6.19 -0.38
C ASN A 7 4.03 -5.42 0.86
N PRO A 8 4.10 -6.06 2.03
CA PRO A 8 4.44 -5.36 3.26
C PRO A 8 5.86 -4.79 3.26
N ARG A 9 6.76 -5.33 2.43
CA ARG A 9 8.11 -4.78 2.24
C ARG A 9 8.05 -3.41 1.55
N ASP A 10 7.20 -3.25 0.55
CA ASP A 10 6.95 -1.94 -0.10
C ASP A 10 6.17 -0.99 0.82
N VAL A 11 5.24 -1.50 1.64
CA VAL A 11 4.54 -0.71 2.66
C VAL A 11 5.53 -0.15 3.67
N LEU A 12 6.48 -0.97 4.16
CA LEU A 12 7.53 -0.56 5.08
C LEU A 12 8.35 0.58 4.50
N VAL A 13 8.89 0.41 3.29
CA VAL A 13 9.70 1.46 2.64
C VAL A 13 8.88 2.72 2.40
N SER A 14 7.64 2.59 1.92
CA SER A 14 6.76 3.75 1.71
C SER A 14 6.47 4.50 3.02
N GLY A 15 6.16 3.76 4.09
CA GLY A 15 5.89 4.30 5.41
C GLY A 15 7.11 5.00 6.01
N TYR A 16 8.31 4.42 5.86
CA TYR A 16 9.55 5.02 6.32
C TYR A 16 9.75 6.44 5.76
N PHE A 17 9.63 6.60 4.44
CA PHE A 17 9.79 7.92 3.81
C PHE A 17 8.66 8.89 4.21
N PHE A 18 7.42 8.41 4.26
CA PHE A 18 6.27 9.25 4.61
C PHE A 18 6.36 9.76 6.06
N TRP A 19 6.55 8.87 7.03
CA TRP A 19 6.53 9.24 8.45
C TRP A 19 7.74 10.08 8.87
N ARG A 20 8.88 9.99 8.18
CA ARG A 20 10.00 10.92 8.39
C ARG A 20 9.64 12.38 8.07
N SER A 21 8.67 12.58 7.17
CA SER A 21 8.16 13.89 6.80
C SER A 21 6.92 14.34 7.58
N ALA A 22 6.37 13.51 8.46
CA ALA A 22 5.23 13.87 9.28
C ALA A 22 5.66 14.56 10.59
N LYS A 23 4.95 15.62 10.98
CA LYS A 23 5.32 16.45 12.16
C LYS A 23 4.81 15.90 13.49
N LEU A 24 3.73 15.12 13.48
CA LEU A 24 3.02 14.67 14.68
C LEU A 24 3.33 13.22 15.08
N VAL A 25 4.40 12.64 14.55
CA VAL A 25 4.79 11.25 14.83
C VAL A 25 6.25 11.16 15.25
N LYS A 26 6.58 10.14 16.04
CA LYS A 26 7.97 9.82 16.36
C LYS A 26 8.68 9.38 15.08
N LYS A 27 9.70 10.14 14.67
CA LYS A 27 10.49 9.85 13.47
C LYS A 27 11.54 8.76 13.79
N PRO A 28 11.68 7.72 12.95
CA PRO A 28 12.77 6.78 13.09
C PRO A 28 14.11 7.48 12.75
N GLN A 29 15.17 7.12 13.46
CA GLN A 29 16.52 7.64 13.25
C GLN A 29 17.17 7.04 12.00
N SER A 30 16.83 5.79 11.65
CA SER A 30 17.36 5.07 10.48
C SER A 30 16.32 4.12 9.90
N LEU A 31 16.58 3.59 8.69
CA LEU A 31 15.70 2.60 8.08
C LEU A 31 15.72 1.29 8.89
N GLU A 32 16.87 0.92 9.44
CA GLU A 32 17.04 -0.27 10.28
C GLU A 32 16.18 -0.17 11.54
N GLN A 33 16.16 0.99 12.21
CA GLN A 33 15.27 1.19 13.36
C GLN A 33 13.80 1.07 12.97
N TYR A 34 13.40 1.65 11.83
CA TYR A 34 12.02 1.55 11.36
C TYR A 34 11.65 0.12 10.94
N PHE A 35 12.60 -0.63 10.38
CA PHE A 35 12.42 -2.04 10.04
C PHE A 35 12.06 -2.85 11.28
N GLU A 36 12.82 -2.71 12.36
CA GLU A 36 12.54 -3.36 13.65
C GLU A 36 11.16 -2.97 14.20
N TRP A 37 10.82 -1.68 14.19
CA TRP A 37 9.49 -1.24 14.64
C TRP A 37 8.37 -1.86 13.82
N PHE A 38 8.54 -1.93 12.50
CA PHE A 38 7.53 -2.46 11.59
C PHE A 38 7.28 -3.96 11.81
N ILE A 39 8.34 -4.77 11.91
CA ILE A 39 8.20 -6.22 12.11
C ILE A 39 7.65 -6.58 13.51
N GLN A 40 7.89 -5.72 14.50
CA GLN A 40 7.31 -5.84 15.85
C GLN A 40 5.87 -5.30 15.93
N GLY A 41 5.40 -4.60 14.89
CA GLY A 41 4.08 -3.94 14.89
C GLY A 41 4.02 -2.64 15.70
N ASN A 42 5.16 -2.09 16.13
CA ASN A 42 5.29 -0.85 16.91
C ASN A 42 5.29 0.40 16.01
N VAL A 43 4.34 0.46 15.07
CA VAL A 43 4.18 1.56 14.10
C VAL A 43 2.77 2.12 14.15
N VAL A 44 2.52 3.23 13.46
CA VAL A 44 1.19 3.83 13.33
C VAL A 44 0.22 2.78 12.75
N PHE A 45 -0.94 2.61 13.39
CA PHE A 45 -1.96 1.57 13.10
C PHE A 45 -1.56 0.11 13.41
N GLY A 46 -0.38 -0.13 14.01
CA GLY A 46 0.00 -1.44 14.52
C GLY A 46 0.60 -2.39 13.46
N SER A 47 0.50 -3.69 13.74
CA SER A 47 1.07 -4.76 12.92
C SER A 47 0.32 -4.94 11.60
N TRP A 48 1.05 -4.90 10.48
CA TRP A 48 0.50 -5.22 9.16
C TRP A 48 -0.05 -6.66 9.09
N PHE A 49 0.60 -7.60 9.78
CA PHE A 49 0.20 -9.00 9.80
C PHE A 49 -1.14 -9.17 10.51
N ASP A 50 -1.30 -8.55 11.68
CA ASP A 50 -2.53 -8.67 12.47
C ASP A 50 -3.69 -7.95 11.76
N HIS A 51 -3.42 -6.77 11.20
CA HIS A 51 -4.40 -6.03 10.39
C HIS A 51 -4.89 -6.88 9.21
N THR A 52 -3.96 -7.46 8.45
CA THR A 52 -4.30 -8.29 7.28
C THR A 52 -5.09 -9.52 7.70
N ARG A 53 -4.60 -10.29 8.69
CA ARG A 53 -5.31 -11.50 9.16
C ARG A 53 -6.71 -11.18 9.68
N GLY A 54 -6.85 -10.10 10.45
CA GLY A 54 -8.15 -9.64 10.94
C GLY A 54 -9.16 -9.41 9.82
N TRP A 55 -8.77 -8.67 8.78
CA TRP A 55 -9.64 -8.39 7.64
C TRP A 55 -9.84 -9.58 6.69
N MET A 56 -8.88 -10.51 6.60
CA MET A 56 -9.00 -11.72 5.77
C MET A 56 -10.08 -12.69 6.28
N SER A 57 -10.57 -12.53 7.51
CA SER A 57 -11.76 -13.24 8.00
C SER A 57 -13.04 -12.90 7.23
N MET A 58 -13.06 -11.75 6.52
CA MET A 58 -14.22 -11.27 5.76
C MET A 58 -14.17 -11.65 4.27
N ARG A 59 -13.11 -12.33 3.81
CA ARG A 59 -12.84 -12.55 2.38
C ARG A 59 -13.94 -13.29 1.61
N ASP A 60 -14.72 -14.13 2.29
CA ASP A 60 -15.79 -14.93 1.68
C ASP A 60 -17.16 -14.21 1.72
N LYS A 61 -17.21 -12.94 2.13
CA LYS A 61 -18.44 -12.15 2.19
C LYS A 61 -18.69 -11.46 0.86
N GLU A 62 -19.91 -11.57 0.33
CA GLU A 62 -20.31 -10.97 -0.96
C GLU A 62 -20.11 -9.44 -1.01
N ASN A 63 -20.18 -8.75 0.13
CA ASN A 63 -19.98 -7.31 0.24
C ASN A 63 -18.54 -6.90 0.60
N PHE A 64 -17.57 -7.79 0.37
CA PHE A 64 -16.15 -7.57 0.66
C PHE A 64 -15.28 -7.92 -0.56
N LEU A 65 -14.68 -6.91 -1.18
CA LEU A 65 -13.76 -7.07 -2.30
C LEU A 65 -12.31 -6.90 -1.83
N ILE A 66 -11.45 -7.88 -2.11
CA ILE A 66 -10.00 -7.76 -1.91
C ILE A 66 -9.35 -7.41 -3.24
N LEU A 67 -8.46 -6.42 -3.20
CA LEU A 67 -7.56 -6.03 -4.29
C LEU A 67 -6.14 -5.95 -3.76
N SER A 68 -5.16 -6.22 -4.63
CA SER A 68 -3.77 -5.87 -4.35
C SER A 68 -3.33 -4.60 -5.10
N TYR A 69 -2.43 -3.83 -4.50
CA TYR A 69 -1.79 -2.70 -5.17
C TYR A 69 -1.00 -3.16 -6.40
N GLU A 70 -0.47 -4.38 -6.35
CA GLU A 70 0.23 -5.04 -7.44
C GLU A 70 -0.68 -5.24 -8.65
N GLU A 71 -1.85 -5.85 -8.50
CA GLU A 71 -2.83 -5.99 -9.58
C GLU A 71 -3.29 -4.61 -10.11
N MET A 72 -3.56 -3.65 -9.22
CA MET A 72 -3.90 -2.29 -9.60
C MET A 72 -2.83 -1.62 -10.46
N LYS A 73 -1.56 -1.98 -10.24
CA LYS A 73 -0.42 -1.40 -10.97
C LYS A 73 -0.12 -2.15 -12.26
N TRP A 74 -0.28 -3.46 -12.28
CA TRP A 74 -0.05 -4.30 -13.45
C TRP A 74 -1.14 -4.15 -14.50
N ASP A 75 -2.40 -4.09 -14.06
CA ASP A 75 -3.55 -3.88 -14.94
C ASP A 75 -4.62 -3.03 -14.24
N THR A 76 -4.45 -1.71 -14.35
CA THR A 76 -5.39 -0.73 -13.81
C THR A 76 -6.79 -0.88 -14.43
N ARG A 77 -6.89 -1.22 -15.72
CA ARG A 77 -8.18 -1.33 -16.42
C ARG A 77 -9.00 -2.47 -15.85
N SER A 78 -8.43 -3.66 -15.82
CA SER A 78 -9.11 -4.84 -15.28
C SER A 78 -9.48 -4.63 -13.81
N THR A 79 -8.66 -3.91 -13.04
CA THR A 79 -8.99 -3.59 -11.65
C THR A 79 -10.16 -2.62 -11.51
N VAL A 80 -10.24 -1.58 -12.35
CA VAL A 80 -11.39 -0.67 -12.38
C VAL A 80 -12.67 -1.43 -12.77
N GLU A 81 -12.61 -2.30 -13.77
CA GLU A 81 -13.74 -3.14 -14.19
C GLU A 81 -14.21 -4.06 -13.05
N LYS A 82 -13.27 -4.68 -12.31
CA LYS A 82 -13.56 -5.49 -11.11
C LYS A 82 -14.26 -4.68 -10.02
N ILE A 83 -13.83 -3.43 -9.78
CA ILE A 83 -14.49 -2.51 -8.84
C ILE A 83 -15.90 -2.17 -9.31
N CYS A 84 -16.09 -1.86 -10.60
CA CYS A 84 -17.39 -1.57 -11.18
C CYS A 84 -18.36 -2.74 -11.01
N GLN A 85 -17.92 -3.97 -11.33
CA GLN A 85 -18.72 -5.17 -11.14
C GLN A 85 -19.15 -5.35 -9.69
N PHE A 86 -18.21 -5.21 -8.74
CA PHE A 86 -18.50 -5.31 -7.31
C PHE A 86 -19.51 -4.26 -6.81
N LEU A 87 -19.45 -3.04 -7.35
CA LEU A 87 -20.37 -1.95 -7.01
C LEU A 87 -21.69 -1.99 -7.80
N GLY A 88 -21.89 -2.98 -8.69
CA GLY A 88 -23.06 -3.05 -9.56
C GLY A 88 -23.15 -1.89 -10.54
N LYS A 89 -22.00 -1.37 -11.00
CA LYS A 89 -21.90 -0.26 -11.95
C LYS A 89 -21.37 -0.75 -13.29
N LYS A 90 -21.79 -0.06 -14.35
CA LYS A 90 -21.28 -0.22 -15.70
C LYS A 90 -20.75 1.13 -16.17
N LEU A 91 -19.59 1.12 -16.81
CA LEU A 91 -19.00 2.31 -17.42
C LEU A 91 -18.98 2.11 -18.94
N GLU A 92 -19.32 3.16 -19.66
CA GLU A 92 -19.07 3.21 -21.10
C GLU A 92 -17.57 3.35 -21.39
N PRO A 93 -17.09 2.96 -22.58
CA PRO A 93 -15.66 2.95 -22.91
C PRO A 93 -14.97 4.31 -22.66
N GLU A 94 -15.63 5.42 -22.96
CA GLU A 94 -15.13 6.77 -22.77
C GLU A 94 -15.00 7.15 -21.30
N GLU A 95 -15.95 6.72 -20.47
CA GLU A 95 -15.93 6.93 -19.02
C GLU A 95 -14.77 6.15 -18.39
N LEU A 96 -14.59 4.89 -18.78
CA LEU A 96 -13.48 4.06 -18.32
C LEU A 96 -12.13 4.66 -18.72
N ASN A 97 -12.00 5.12 -19.97
CA ASN A 97 -10.79 5.82 -20.43
C ASN A 97 -10.53 7.10 -19.62
N SER A 98 -11.58 7.84 -19.27
CA SER A 98 -11.49 9.03 -18.42
C SER A 98 -10.99 8.68 -17.02
N VAL A 99 -11.52 7.62 -16.40
CA VAL A 99 -11.05 7.13 -15.10
C VAL A 99 -9.56 6.80 -15.16
N LEU A 100 -9.13 5.98 -16.14
CA LEU A 100 -7.73 5.56 -16.27
C LEU A 100 -6.76 6.73 -16.43
N ARG A 101 -7.13 7.74 -17.22
CA ARG A 101 -6.31 8.94 -17.42
C ARG A 101 -6.16 9.73 -16.12
N ASN A 102 -7.29 10.01 -15.46
CA ASN A 102 -7.34 10.89 -14.29
C ASN A 102 -6.88 10.22 -12.99
N SER A 103 -6.91 8.89 -12.91
CA SER A 103 -6.39 8.11 -11.79
C SER A 103 -4.93 7.68 -11.97
N SER A 104 -4.27 8.14 -13.04
CA SER A 104 -2.85 7.85 -13.26
C SER A 104 -1.98 8.45 -12.16
N PHE A 105 -0.81 7.86 -11.90
CA PHE A 105 0.11 8.37 -10.88
C PHE A 105 0.49 9.84 -11.12
N GLN A 106 0.74 10.21 -12.39
CA GLN A 106 1.10 11.58 -12.74
C GLN A 106 -0.07 12.54 -12.49
N ALA A 107 -1.28 12.20 -12.94
CA ALA A 107 -2.47 13.03 -12.72
C ALA A 107 -2.74 13.24 -11.22
N MET A 108 -2.64 12.18 -10.40
CA MET A 108 -2.76 12.30 -8.95
C MET A 108 -1.65 13.15 -8.33
N LYS A 109 -0.41 13.04 -8.84
CA LYS A 109 0.75 13.78 -8.32
C LYS A 109 0.65 15.28 -8.59
N GLU A 110 0.08 15.66 -9.73
CA GLU A 110 -0.16 17.06 -10.11
C GLU A 110 -1.40 17.65 -9.41
N ASN A 111 -2.36 16.83 -9.00
CA ASN A 111 -3.57 17.28 -8.34
C ASN A 111 -3.35 17.59 -6.84
N ASN A 112 -3.43 18.87 -6.47
CA ASN A 112 -3.25 19.34 -5.09
C ASN A 112 -4.25 18.74 -4.08
N MET A 113 -5.45 18.34 -4.53
CA MET A 113 -6.47 17.70 -3.71
C MET A 113 -6.13 16.23 -3.39
N SER A 114 -5.21 15.61 -4.15
CA SER A 114 -4.83 14.20 -4.00
C SER A 114 -3.40 14.01 -3.51
N ASN A 115 -2.49 14.94 -3.78
CA ASN A 115 -1.05 14.78 -3.50
C ASN A 115 -0.62 15.19 -2.07
N SER A 116 -1.55 15.60 -1.21
CA SER A 116 -1.31 16.08 0.16
C SER A 116 -0.52 17.40 0.27
N SER A 117 -0.38 18.17 -0.81
CA SER A 117 0.30 19.47 -0.76
C SER A 117 -0.36 20.47 0.20
N LEU A 118 -1.68 20.38 0.37
CA LEU A 118 -2.45 21.19 1.33
C LEU A 118 -2.09 20.92 2.81
N LEU A 119 -1.39 19.83 3.11
CA LEU A 119 -0.94 19.48 4.46
C LEU A 119 0.48 19.97 4.78
N LYS A 120 1.23 20.43 3.76
CA LYS A 120 2.60 20.93 3.92
C LYS A 120 2.64 22.17 4.81
N GLY A 121 3.72 22.30 5.57
CA GLY A 121 3.92 23.37 6.55
C GLY A 121 3.13 23.17 7.85
N ARG A 122 1.93 22.56 7.79
CA ARG A 122 1.06 22.32 8.97
C ARG A 122 1.28 20.94 9.61
N TYR A 123 1.14 19.88 8.83
CA TYR A 123 1.18 18.49 9.32
C TYR A 123 2.32 17.67 8.68
N LEU A 124 2.76 18.06 7.49
CA LEU A 124 3.91 17.51 6.80
C LEU A 124 5.03 18.56 6.69
N GLU A 125 6.27 18.12 6.64
CA GLU A 125 7.40 18.95 6.22
C GLU A 125 7.22 19.42 4.77
N GLU A 126 7.89 20.51 4.39
CA GLU A 126 7.78 21.09 3.03
C GLU A 126 8.19 20.09 1.93
N ASN A 127 9.18 19.24 2.23
CA ASN A 127 9.66 18.17 1.35
C ASN A 127 8.88 16.86 1.51
N GLY A 128 7.79 16.82 2.29
CA GLY A 128 6.95 15.65 2.45
C GLY A 128 6.20 15.32 1.16
N GLU A 129 6.21 14.05 0.76
CA GLU A 129 5.55 13.57 -0.46
C GLU A 129 4.75 12.31 -0.18
N LEU A 130 3.43 12.35 -0.42
CA LEU A 130 2.59 11.15 -0.42
C LEU A 130 2.86 10.31 -1.68
N LEU A 131 2.93 10.97 -2.84
CA LEU A 131 3.10 10.35 -4.16
C LEU A 131 4.58 10.35 -4.56
N ARG A 132 5.34 9.41 -3.96
CA ARG A 132 6.79 9.30 -4.13
C ARG A 132 7.21 8.68 -5.47
N LYS A 133 7.08 7.35 -5.61
CA LYS A 133 7.47 6.59 -6.82
C LYS A 133 6.33 5.89 -7.56
N GLY A 134 5.30 5.42 -6.85
CA GLY A 134 4.14 4.79 -7.48
C GLY A 134 4.43 3.47 -8.21
N VAL A 135 5.37 2.66 -7.70
CA VAL A 135 5.79 1.37 -8.27
C VAL A 135 5.76 0.25 -7.21
N THR A 136 5.84 -1.00 -7.67
CA THR A 136 5.96 -2.21 -6.86
C THR A 136 7.39 -2.74 -6.87
N GLY A 137 7.79 -3.46 -5.82
CA GLY A 137 9.11 -4.10 -5.72
C GLY A 137 10.26 -3.14 -5.39
N ASP A 138 9.98 -1.87 -5.07
CA ASP A 138 11.01 -0.87 -4.76
C ASP A 138 11.76 -1.20 -3.48
N TRP A 139 11.19 -2.03 -2.60
CA TRP A 139 11.85 -2.53 -1.40
C TRP A 139 13.22 -3.17 -1.65
N LYS A 140 13.44 -3.77 -2.83
CA LYS A 140 14.72 -4.37 -3.23
C LYS A 140 15.88 -3.37 -3.29
N ASN A 141 15.58 -2.07 -3.45
CA ASN A 141 16.57 -1.00 -3.44
C ASN A 141 16.98 -0.56 -2.03
N TYR A 142 16.32 -1.05 -0.98
CA TYR A 142 16.49 -0.58 0.39
C TYR A 142 16.82 -1.69 1.38
N PHE A 143 16.32 -2.91 1.13
CA PHE A 143 16.58 -4.03 2.02
C PHE A 143 17.94 -4.63 1.72
N THR A 144 18.70 -4.92 2.77
CA THR A 144 19.82 -5.85 2.67
C THR A 144 19.31 -7.27 2.44
N VAL A 145 20.18 -8.16 1.95
CA VAL A 145 19.86 -9.58 1.80
C VAL A 145 19.41 -10.19 3.13
N ALA A 146 20.11 -9.88 4.23
CA ALA A 146 19.76 -10.38 5.56
C ALA A 146 18.37 -9.89 6.04
N GLN A 147 18.01 -8.64 5.75
CA GLN A 147 16.67 -8.11 6.05
C GLN A 147 15.59 -8.79 5.21
N ALA A 148 15.86 -9.03 3.92
CA ALA A 148 14.94 -9.76 3.05
C ALA A 148 14.69 -11.17 3.57
N GLU A 149 15.74 -11.93 3.87
CA GLU A 149 15.64 -13.29 4.43
C GLU A 149 14.92 -13.33 5.78
N THR A 150 15.19 -12.35 6.65
CA THR A 150 14.49 -12.23 7.94
C THR A 150 13.00 -11.98 7.73
N PHE A 151 12.66 -11.08 6.80
CA PHE A 151 11.28 -10.76 6.49
C PHE A 151 10.55 -11.95 5.85
N ASP A 152 11.21 -12.70 4.97
CA ASP A 152 10.65 -13.87 4.31
C ASP A 152 10.25 -14.94 5.32
N LYS A 153 11.13 -15.26 6.27
CA LYS A 153 10.84 -16.19 7.38
C LYS A 153 9.65 -15.71 8.20
N LEU A 154 9.67 -14.45 8.61
CA LEU A 154 8.60 -13.86 9.41
C LEU A 154 7.24 -13.89 8.69
N PHE A 155 7.23 -13.58 7.39
CA PHE A 155 6.02 -13.62 6.57
C PHE A 155 5.49 -15.06 6.45
N GLN A 156 6.36 -16.03 6.18
CA GLN A 156 5.98 -17.44 6.11
C GLN A 156 5.37 -17.91 7.44
N GLU A 157 6.00 -17.58 8.57
CA GLU A 157 5.51 -17.96 9.91
C GLU A 157 4.16 -17.30 10.23
N LYS A 158 4.04 -15.98 10.03
CA LYS A 158 2.85 -15.22 10.44
C LYS A 158 1.65 -15.39 9.51
N MET A 159 1.88 -15.78 8.26
CA MET A 159 0.83 -15.90 7.23
C MET A 159 0.59 -17.35 6.80
N ALA A 160 1.13 -18.33 7.52
CA ALA A 160 1.06 -19.76 7.18
C ALA A 160 -0.38 -20.30 7.06
N ASP A 161 -1.33 -19.70 7.78
CA ASP A 161 -2.73 -20.12 7.83
C ASP A 161 -3.59 -19.51 6.71
N LEU A 162 -3.03 -18.62 5.90
CA LEU A 162 -3.73 -17.98 4.79
C LEU A 162 -3.28 -18.54 3.44
N PRO A 163 -4.20 -18.69 2.47
CA PRO A 163 -3.85 -19.11 1.12
C PRO A 163 -2.80 -18.19 0.48
N GLN A 164 -1.72 -18.77 -0.05
CA GLN A 164 -0.59 -17.99 -0.59
C GLN A 164 -0.94 -17.22 -1.86
N ASP A 165 -1.92 -17.67 -2.62
CA ASP A 165 -2.44 -17.03 -3.83
C ASP A 165 -3.12 -15.68 -3.55
N LEU A 166 -3.49 -15.39 -2.30
CA LEU A 166 -3.95 -14.06 -1.87
C LEU A 166 -2.85 -12.99 -1.92
N PHE A 167 -1.59 -13.39 -2.02
CA PHE A 167 -0.43 -12.51 -1.93
C PHE A 167 0.37 -12.58 -3.24
N PRO A 168 0.07 -11.73 -4.24
CA PRO A 168 0.63 -11.85 -5.59
C PRO A 168 2.10 -11.45 -5.69
N TRP A 169 2.74 -11.02 -4.60
CA TRP A 169 4.16 -10.68 -4.59
C TRP A 169 5.02 -11.92 -4.36
N LYS A 170 5.85 -12.24 -5.36
CA LYS A 170 6.98 -13.16 -5.25
C LYS A 170 8.29 -12.38 -5.10
#